data_AF-A0A1V5ZWI8-F1
#
_entry.id   AF-A0A1V5ZWI8-F1
#
_cell.length_a   1.000
_cell.length_b   1.000
_cell.length_c   1.000
_cell.angle_alpha   90.00
_cell.angle_beta   90.00
_cell.angle_gamma   90.00
#
_symmetry.space_group_name_H-M   'P 1'
#
loop_
_entity.id
_entity.type
_entity.pdbx_description
1 polymer ?
#
loop_
_entity_poly.entity_id
_entity_poly.type
_entity_poly.pdbx_seq_one_letter_code
_entity_poly.pdbx_strand_id
1 'polypeptide(L)'
;MGGDASLQSIGNNALPPVRLTDGQENLCRRLDEWHERGGLKIKPSDMFRGAVFAIREECKSNPDRIAQAANSLREILYPFLSIQVKQVSSKRMDAFKNFGSVTVDKNFDESSNESFDKNFYSSKVEPLWKKLNDITHHGVDPQWDKNFDFSSFNKVEFEKLLVEFEKIMNKALTRQLDVHQMLDEVLRINPQLIEDINGGK
;
A
#
# COMPACT_ATOMS: atom_id res chain seq x y z
N MET A 1 -10.74 -52.82 7.19
CA MET A 1 -9.72 -51.95 7.82
C MET A 1 -10.12 -50.52 7.52
N GLY A 2 -10.89 -49.90 8.42
CA GLY A 2 -11.32 -48.51 8.28
C GLY A 2 -10.24 -47.61 8.86
N GLY A 3 -9.57 -46.84 8.01
CA GLY A 3 -8.62 -45.82 8.42
C GLY A 3 -9.39 -44.67 9.06
N ASP A 4 -9.17 -44.50 10.36
CA ASP A 4 -9.67 -43.39 11.15
C ASP A 4 -8.98 -42.10 10.66
N ALA A 5 -9.67 -41.35 9.80
CA ALA A 5 -9.23 -40.04 9.35
C ALA A 5 -9.41 -39.08 10.54
N SER A 6 -8.39 -39.00 11.40
CA SER A 6 -8.37 -38.03 12.47
C SER A 6 -8.45 -36.63 11.87
N LEU A 7 -9.62 -35.99 12.07
CA LEU A 7 -9.85 -34.58 11.85
C LEU A 7 -8.85 -33.81 12.73
N GLN A 8 -7.67 -33.51 12.20
CA GLN A 8 -6.76 -32.57 12.85
C GLN A 8 -7.50 -31.25 12.97
N SER A 9 -7.71 -30.78 14.19
CA SER A 9 -8.35 -29.49 14.42
C SER A 9 -7.51 -28.39 13.80
N ILE A 10 -8.17 -27.55 13.00
CA ILE A 10 -7.59 -26.32 12.46
C ILE A 10 -7.05 -25.51 13.64
N GLY A 11 -5.74 -25.32 13.71
CA GLY A 11 -5.08 -24.49 14.73
C GLY A 11 -4.00 -25.17 15.58
N ASN A 12 -3.87 -26.50 15.59
CA ASN A 12 -2.87 -27.18 16.44
C ASN A 12 -1.41 -26.90 16.04
N ASN A 13 -1.18 -26.34 14.83
CA ASN A 13 0.14 -25.92 14.34
C ASN A 13 0.15 -24.44 13.88
N ALA A 14 -0.74 -23.60 14.43
CA ALA A 14 -0.76 -22.19 14.08
C ALA A 14 0.56 -21.53 14.51
N LEU A 15 1.29 -20.95 13.55
CA LEU A 15 2.47 -20.17 13.85
C LEU A 15 2.08 -18.93 14.67
N PRO A 16 2.92 -18.48 15.62
CA PRO A 16 2.65 -17.28 16.38
C PRO A 16 2.58 -16.05 15.45
N PRO A 17 1.91 -14.96 15.88
CA PRO A 17 1.94 -13.69 15.17
C PRO A 17 3.37 -13.26 14.85
N VAL A 18 3.54 -12.60 13.69
CA VAL A 18 4.84 -12.09 13.27
C VAL A 18 5.31 -11.01 14.25
N ARG A 19 6.58 -11.09 14.66
CA ARG A 19 7.23 -9.99 15.39
C ARG A 19 7.78 -9.01 14.38
N LEU A 20 7.25 -7.81 14.38
CA LEU A 20 7.70 -6.74 13.52
C LEU A 20 8.88 -6.00 14.16
N THR A 21 9.69 -5.35 13.34
CA THR A 21 10.67 -4.36 13.81
C THR A 21 9.97 -3.07 14.21
N ASP A 22 10.63 -2.19 14.97
CA ASP A 22 10.07 -0.88 15.33
C ASP A 22 9.68 -0.04 14.10
N GLY A 23 10.48 -0.13 13.03
CA GLY A 23 10.20 0.54 11.76
C GLY A 23 8.94 0.01 11.07
N GLN A 24 8.74 -1.31 11.12
CA GLN A 24 7.56 -1.97 10.60
C GLN A 24 6.31 -1.66 11.44
N GLU A 25 6.43 -1.65 12.77
CA GLU A 25 5.34 -1.24 13.66
C GLU A 25 4.91 0.20 13.40
N ASN A 26 5.87 1.11 13.25
CA ASN A 26 5.59 2.49 12.90
C ASN A 26 4.90 2.61 11.53
N LEU A 27 5.36 1.87 10.52
CA LEU A 27 4.69 1.84 9.21
C LEU A 27 3.25 1.35 9.34
N CYS A 28 3.01 0.31 10.12
CA CYS A 28 1.70 -0.26 10.34
C CYS A 28 0.73 0.71 11.02
N ARG A 29 1.18 1.41 12.06
CA ARG A 29 0.39 2.46 12.70
C ARG A 29 -0.06 3.52 11.69
N ARG A 30 0.82 3.91 10.78
CA ARG A 30 0.54 4.95 9.79
C ARG A 30 -0.39 4.46 8.67
N LEU A 31 -0.28 3.19 8.30
CA LEU A 31 -1.25 2.53 7.42
C LEU A 31 -2.64 2.47 8.07
N ASP A 32 -2.72 2.25 9.38
CA ASP A 32 -3.98 2.27 10.13
C ASP A 32 -4.60 3.66 10.17
N GLU A 33 -3.81 4.69 10.48
CA GLU A 33 -4.24 6.08 10.44
C GLU A 33 -4.75 6.47 9.04
N TRP A 34 -4.05 6.03 8.00
CA TRP A 34 -4.48 6.27 6.63
C TRP A 34 -5.75 5.51 6.26
N HIS A 35 -5.93 4.29 6.76
CA HIS A 35 -7.16 3.52 6.56
C HIS A 35 -8.36 4.17 7.27
N GLU A 36 -8.20 4.54 8.54
CA GLU A 36 -9.24 5.22 9.34
C GLU A 36 -9.68 6.53 8.69
N ARG A 37 -8.73 7.30 8.17
CA ARG A 37 -9.03 8.54 7.45
C ARG A 37 -9.58 8.23 6.07
N GLY A 38 -8.96 7.35 5.30
CA GLY A 38 -9.22 7.13 3.88
C GLY A 38 -10.46 6.30 3.55
N GLY A 39 -11.04 5.59 4.52
CA GLY A 39 -12.22 4.75 4.29
C GLY A 39 -11.94 3.53 3.41
N LEU A 40 -10.69 3.02 3.44
CA LEU A 40 -10.30 1.85 2.67
C LEU A 40 -11.07 0.61 3.14
N LYS A 41 -11.47 -0.26 2.21
CA LYS A 41 -12.23 -1.49 2.56
C LYS A 41 -11.42 -2.51 3.35
N ILE A 42 -10.11 -2.58 3.10
CA ILE A 42 -9.19 -3.56 3.70
C ILE A 42 -8.13 -2.80 4.46
N LYS A 43 -7.83 -3.26 5.68
CA LYS A 43 -6.82 -2.69 6.55
C LYS A 43 -5.41 -2.96 5.99
N PRO A 44 -4.68 -1.96 5.49
CA PRO A 44 -3.41 -2.20 4.78
C PRO A 44 -2.31 -2.75 5.69
N SER A 45 -2.35 -2.47 6.99
CA SER A 45 -1.38 -3.02 7.95
C SER A 45 -1.56 -4.52 8.20
N ASP A 46 -2.76 -5.07 8.00
CA ASP A 46 -3.01 -6.51 8.05
C ASP A 46 -2.42 -7.18 6.81
N MET A 47 -2.56 -6.55 5.65
CA MET A 47 -1.92 -7.01 4.40
C MET A 47 -0.40 -7.00 4.53
N PHE A 48 0.16 -5.94 5.14
CA PHE A 48 1.59 -5.85 5.40
C PHE A 48 2.06 -6.93 6.38
N ARG A 49 1.36 -7.14 7.50
CA ARG A 49 1.64 -8.25 8.43
C ARG A 49 1.59 -9.60 7.75
N GLY A 50 0.59 -9.82 6.89
CA GLY A 50 0.47 -11.02 6.07
C GLY A 50 1.67 -11.22 5.15
N ALA A 51 2.15 -10.16 4.50
CA ALA A 51 3.34 -10.22 3.65
C ALA A 51 4.60 -10.59 4.44
N VAL A 52 4.85 -9.94 5.58
CA VAL A 52 6.01 -10.24 6.44
C VAL A 52 5.91 -11.65 7.01
N PHE A 53 4.71 -12.09 7.38
CA PHE A 53 4.47 -13.45 7.87
C PHE A 53 4.75 -14.51 6.78
N ALA A 54 4.29 -14.28 5.55
CA ALA A 54 4.42 -15.24 4.45
C ALA A 54 5.88 -15.56 4.12
N ILE A 55 6.79 -14.59 4.26
CA ILE A 55 8.21 -14.79 3.91
C ILE A 55 9.04 -15.45 5.01
N ARG A 56 8.45 -15.80 6.16
CA ARG A 56 9.13 -16.50 7.26
C ARG A 56 9.72 -17.84 6.81
N GLU A 57 10.78 -18.27 7.49
CA GLU A 57 11.43 -19.57 7.21
C GLU A 57 10.47 -20.75 7.45
N GLU A 58 9.60 -20.62 8.44
CA GLU A 58 8.57 -21.60 8.77
C GLU A 58 7.55 -21.79 7.65
N CYS A 59 7.40 -20.78 6.77
CA CYS A 59 6.50 -20.82 5.62
C CYS A 59 7.18 -21.34 4.34
N LYS A 60 8.45 -21.80 4.39
CA LYS A 60 9.22 -22.19 3.19
C LYS A 60 8.66 -23.33 2.37
N SER A 61 7.79 -24.14 2.96
CA SER A 61 7.09 -25.22 2.25
C SER A 61 6.04 -24.71 1.27
N ASN A 62 5.59 -23.45 1.40
CA ASN A 62 4.69 -22.80 0.45
C ASN A 62 5.51 -22.17 -0.70
N PRO A 63 5.48 -22.73 -1.93
CA PRO A 63 6.23 -22.20 -3.06
C PRO A 63 5.75 -20.80 -3.48
N ASP A 64 4.48 -20.46 -3.22
CA ASP A 64 3.87 -19.20 -3.65
C ASP A 64 4.02 -18.07 -2.62
N ARG A 65 4.71 -18.33 -1.50
CA ARG A 65 4.79 -17.37 -0.38
C ARG A 65 5.31 -15.98 -0.79
N ILE A 66 6.26 -15.93 -1.73
CA ILE A 66 6.82 -14.68 -2.26
C ILE A 66 5.80 -13.97 -3.16
N ALA A 67 5.11 -14.68 -4.04
CA ALA A 67 4.07 -14.11 -4.90
C ALA A 67 2.88 -13.59 -4.08
N GLN A 68 2.47 -14.32 -3.04
CA GLN A 68 1.41 -13.90 -2.10
C GLN A 68 1.80 -12.66 -1.28
N ALA A 69 3.05 -12.61 -0.81
CA ALA A 69 3.58 -11.42 -0.15
C ALA A 69 3.63 -10.24 -1.12
N ALA A 70 4.15 -10.44 -2.34
CA ALA A 70 4.23 -9.42 -3.38
C ALA A 70 2.85 -8.84 -3.74
N ASN A 71 1.85 -9.71 -3.89
CA ASN A 71 0.47 -9.31 -4.14
C ASN A 71 -0.04 -8.40 -3.02
N SER A 72 0.18 -8.80 -1.77
CA SER A 72 -0.26 -8.02 -0.61
C SER A 72 0.38 -6.64 -0.57
N LEU A 73 1.69 -6.53 -0.84
CA LEU A 73 2.41 -5.25 -0.94
C LEU A 73 1.93 -4.41 -2.14
N ARG A 74 1.68 -5.04 -3.29
CA ARG A 74 1.17 -4.38 -4.49
C ARG A 74 -0.19 -3.71 -4.24
N GLU A 75 -1.10 -4.41 -3.57
CA GLU A 75 -2.43 -3.90 -3.24
C GLU A 75 -2.36 -2.69 -2.28
N ILE A 76 -1.39 -2.66 -1.36
CA ILE A 76 -1.16 -1.48 -0.50
C ILE A 76 -0.76 -0.24 -1.32
N LEU A 77 0.00 -0.42 -2.40
CA LEU A 77 0.44 0.68 -3.28
C LEU A 77 -0.64 1.14 -4.25
N TYR A 78 -1.65 0.32 -4.53
CA TYR A 78 -2.65 0.59 -5.55
C TYR A 78 -3.38 1.94 -5.38
N PRO A 79 -3.81 2.36 -4.17
CA PRO A 79 -4.47 3.65 -3.99
C PRO A 79 -3.57 4.87 -4.24
N PHE A 80 -2.24 4.70 -4.31
CA PHE A 80 -1.31 5.77 -4.66
C PHE A 80 -1.12 5.93 -6.18
N LEU A 81 -1.54 4.94 -6.98
CA LEU A 81 -1.35 4.93 -8.44
C LEU A 81 -2.63 5.22 -9.22
N SER A 82 -3.79 4.98 -8.63
CA SER A 82 -5.07 5.15 -9.29
C SER A 82 -5.99 6.05 -8.49
N ILE A 83 -6.28 7.25 -9.03
CA ILE A 83 -7.36 8.13 -8.56
C ILE A 83 -8.72 7.41 -8.64
N GLN A 84 -8.82 6.33 -9.44
CA GLN A 84 -10.03 5.54 -9.60
C GLN A 84 -10.29 4.56 -8.46
N VAL A 85 -9.49 4.56 -7.38
CA VAL A 85 -9.97 4.01 -6.11
C VAL A 85 -11.11 4.94 -5.63
N LYS A 86 -12.32 4.61 -6.09
CA LYS A 86 -13.62 5.25 -5.83
C LYS A 86 -14.01 5.34 -4.34
N GLN A 87 -13.06 5.23 -3.42
CA GLN A 87 -13.28 5.16 -1.97
C GLN A 87 -12.95 6.47 -1.25
N VAL A 88 -12.25 7.41 -1.90
CA VAL A 88 -12.24 8.79 -1.41
C VAL A 88 -13.61 9.37 -1.71
N SER A 89 -14.35 9.77 -0.67
CA SER A 89 -15.66 10.39 -0.86
C SER A 89 -15.57 11.55 -1.86
N SER A 90 -16.60 11.71 -2.71
CA SER A 90 -16.63 12.81 -3.70
C SER A 90 -16.30 14.16 -3.07
N LYS A 91 -16.77 14.38 -1.84
CA LYS A 91 -16.50 15.56 -1.01
C LYS A 91 -15.01 15.79 -0.72
N ARG A 92 -14.26 14.73 -0.41
CA ARG A 92 -12.80 14.82 -0.22
C ARG A 92 -12.07 14.94 -1.54
N MET A 93 -12.54 14.31 -2.60
CA MET A 93 -11.98 14.51 -3.94
C MET A 93 -12.10 15.97 -4.39
N ASP A 94 -13.20 16.65 -4.08
CA ASP A 94 -13.37 18.07 -4.42
C ASP A 94 -12.50 18.97 -3.52
N ALA A 95 -12.35 18.64 -2.24
CA ALA A 95 -11.38 19.31 -1.37
C ALA A 95 -9.92 19.08 -1.85
N PHE A 96 -9.57 17.87 -2.28
CA PHE A 96 -8.28 17.56 -2.89
C PHE A 96 -8.07 18.33 -4.20
N LYS A 97 -9.10 18.51 -5.03
CA LYS A 97 -9.02 19.34 -6.24
C LYS A 97 -8.88 20.84 -5.96
N ASN A 98 -9.45 21.34 -4.86
CA ASN A 98 -9.46 22.76 -4.54
C ASN A 98 -8.27 23.19 -3.68
N PHE A 99 -7.71 22.28 -2.88
CA PHE A 99 -6.65 22.56 -1.91
C PHE A 99 -5.37 21.72 -2.13
N GLY A 100 -5.35 20.87 -3.16
CA GLY A 100 -4.21 20.04 -3.55
C GLY A 100 -4.36 18.57 -3.13
N SER A 101 -4.24 17.66 -4.10
CA SER A 101 -4.09 16.22 -3.86
C SER A 101 -2.62 15.83 -3.94
N VAL A 102 -2.18 14.91 -3.08
CA VAL A 102 -0.88 14.24 -3.23
C VAL A 102 -0.97 12.99 -4.10
N THR A 103 -2.15 12.66 -4.62
CA THR A 103 -2.25 11.62 -5.64
C THR A 103 -1.71 12.15 -6.95
N VAL A 104 -1.01 11.29 -7.69
CA VAL A 104 -0.40 11.56 -9.00
C VAL A 104 -1.32 12.37 -9.89
N ASP A 105 -1.19 13.69 -9.89
CA ASP A 105 -1.73 14.52 -10.94
C ASP A 105 -0.58 15.01 -11.78
N LYS A 106 -0.51 14.48 -13.00
CA LYS A 106 0.27 15.04 -14.09
C LYS A 106 -0.26 16.41 -14.54
N ASN A 107 -1.39 16.87 -13.98
CA ASN A 107 -2.10 18.06 -14.42
C ASN A 107 -2.33 19.13 -13.33
N PHE A 108 -1.82 18.92 -12.10
CA PHE A 108 -1.87 19.98 -11.07
C PHE A 108 -0.71 20.95 -11.32
N ASP A 109 -1.04 21.98 -12.09
CA ASP A 109 -0.38 23.28 -12.20
C ASP A 109 1.13 23.28 -12.57
N GLU A 110 1.44 23.82 -13.75
CA GLU A 110 2.80 24.14 -14.17
C GLU A 110 3.37 25.37 -13.44
N SER A 111 2.56 26.10 -12.66
CA SER A 111 2.94 27.39 -12.08
C SER A 111 3.34 27.35 -10.59
N SER A 112 3.13 26.26 -9.86
CA SER A 112 3.49 26.18 -8.44
C SER A 112 4.96 25.75 -8.25
N ASN A 113 5.80 26.69 -7.79
CA ASN A 113 7.23 26.50 -7.47
C ASN A 113 7.52 25.63 -6.22
N GLU A 114 6.54 24.94 -5.64
CA GLU A 114 6.78 24.09 -4.47
C GLU A 114 7.25 22.69 -4.89
N SER A 115 8.53 22.46 -4.63
CA SER A 115 9.38 21.34 -5.04
C SER A 115 9.13 20.04 -4.27
N PHE A 116 7.87 19.66 -3.99
CA PHE A 116 7.63 18.29 -3.55
C PHE A 116 7.74 17.36 -4.75
N ASP A 117 8.99 16.95 -5.03
CA ASP A 117 9.45 15.91 -5.94
C ASP A 117 8.34 15.44 -6.90
N LYS A 118 8.05 16.26 -7.93
CA LYS A 118 6.96 16.07 -8.92
C LYS A 118 7.01 14.68 -9.59
N ASN A 119 8.12 13.98 -9.39
CA ASN A 119 8.40 12.64 -9.88
C ASN A 119 8.45 11.55 -8.81
N PHE A 120 8.19 11.79 -7.52
CA PHE A 120 8.36 10.75 -6.49
C PHE A 120 7.51 9.50 -6.79
N TYR A 121 6.24 9.69 -7.14
CA TYR A 121 5.37 8.57 -7.47
C TYR A 121 5.79 7.85 -8.75
N SER A 122 6.03 8.59 -9.83
CA SER A 122 6.46 8.01 -11.11
C SER A 122 7.86 7.38 -11.07
N SER A 123 8.75 7.88 -10.20
CA SER A 123 10.14 7.42 -10.09
C SER A 123 10.38 6.38 -8.98
N LYS A 124 9.48 6.27 -7.99
CA LYS A 124 9.62 5.35 -6.85
C LYS A 124 8.45 4.40 -6.71
N VAL A 125 7.22 4.92 -6.60
CA VAL A 125 6.01 4.12 -6.31
C VAL A 125 5.62 3.26 -7.51
N GLU A 126 5.54 3.84 -8.72
CA GLU A 126 5.17 3.11 -9.94
C GLU A 126 6.18 2.00 -10.30
N PRO A 127 7.50 2.24 -10.30
CA PRO A 127 8.47 1.18 -10.54
C PRO A 127 8.39 0.06 -9.50
N LEU A 128 8.22 0.40 -8.21
CA LEU A 128 8.04 -0.59 -7.14
C LEU A 128 6.78 -1.43 -7.35
N TRP A 129 5.66 -0.81 -7.71
CA TRP A 129 4.43 -1.53 -7.99
C TRP A 129 4.59 -2.47 -9.18
N LYS A 130 5.24 -2.04 -10.26
CA LYS A 130 5.51 -2.89 -11.43
C LYS A 130 6.35 -4.10 -11.06
N LYS A 131 7.43 -3.91 -10.28
CA LYS A 131 8.25 -5.01 -9.73
C LYS A 131 7.38 -6.02 -8.96
N LEU A 132 6.58 -5.54 -8.02
CA LEU A 132 5.71 -6.40 -7.20
C LEU A 132 4.63 -7.09 -8.03
N ASN A 133 4.10 -6.42 -9.04
CA ASN A 133 3.14 -6.98 -9.98
C ASN A 133 3.75 -8.13 -10.79
N ASP A 134 4.98 -7.97 -11.27
CA ASP A 134 5.64 -9.01 -12.05
C ASP A 134 5.95 -10.23 -11.18
N ILE A 135 6.41 -10.02 -9.93
CA ILE A 135 6.62 -11.10 -8.95
C ILE A 135 5.31 -11.83 -8.62
N THR A 136 4.22 -11.08 -8.45
CA THR A 136 2.88 -11.64 -8.18
C THR A 136 2.43 -12.59 -9.29
N HIS A 137 2.75 -12.27 -10.55
CA HIS A 137 2.39 -13.08 -11.70
C HIS A 137 3.53 -13.99 -12.19
N HIS A 138 4.52 -14.27 -11.34
CA HIS A 138 5.66 -15.13 -11.65
C HIS A 138 6.39 -14.78 -12.96
N GLY A 139 6.40 -13.50 -13.34
CA GLY A 139 7.05 -13.03 -14.56
C GLY A 139 6.38 -13.45 -15.88
N VAL A 140 5.11 -13.88 -15.87
CA VAL A 140 4.39 -14.34 -17.08
C VAL A 140 4.21 -13.21 -18.12
N ASP A 141 4.11 -11.95 -17.68
CA ASP A 141 4.08 -10.75 -18.54
C ASP A 141 4.72 -9.55 -17.83
N PRO A 142 6.06 -9.44 -17.85
CA PRO A 142 6.78 -8.47 -17.03
C PRO A 142 6.62 -7.02 -17.54
N GLN A 143 6.21 -6.14 -16.64
CA GLN A 143 6.03 -4.70 -16.89
C GLN A 143 7.20 -3.84 -16.39
N TRP A 144 7.97 -4.33 -15.43
CA TRP A 144 9.12 -3.63 -14.87
C TRP A 144 10.37 -3.86 -15.72
N ASP A 145 10.77 -5.12 -15.90
CA ASP A 145 11.94 -5.49 -16.68
C ASP A 145 11.69 -6.82 -17.41
N LYS A 146 11.61 -6.74 -18.75
CA LYS A 146 11.35 -7.89 -19.63
C LYS A 146 12.50 -8.88 -19.70
N ASN A 147 13.69 -8.47 -19.28
CA ASN A 147 14.89 -9.29 -19.29
C ASN A 147 15.25 -9.80 -17.88
N PHE A 148 14.41 -9.52 -16.87
CA PHE A 148 14.67 -9.96 -15.52
C PHE A 148 14.57 -11.48 -15.41
N ASP A 149 15.64 -12.11 -14.92
CA ASP A 149 15.68 -13.55 -14.73
C ASP A 149 15.02 -13.94 -13.39
N PHE A 150 13.73 -14.24 -13.44
CA PHE A 150 12.97 -14.72 -12.28
C PHE A 150 13.45 -16.06 -11.74
N SER A 151 14.24 -16.85 -12.50
CA SER A 151 14.79 -18.12 -11.99
C SER A 151 15.87 -17.90 -10.92
N SER A 152 16.52 -16.73 -10.95
CA SER A 152 17.49 -16.32 -9.95
C SER A 152 16.87 -15.65 -8.72
N PHE A 153 15.62 -15.20 -8.83
CA PHE A 153 14.92 -14.43 -7.79
C PHE A 153 14.61 -15.27 -6.56
N ASN A 154 15.13 -14.86 -5.41
CA ASN A 154 15.03 -15.61 -4.17
C ASN A 154 14.59 -14.75 -2.98
N LYS A 155 14.46 -15.39 -1.80
CA LYS A 155 14.03 -14.76 -0.56
C LYS A 155 14.87 -13.53 -0.17
N VAL A 156 16.19 -13.58 -0.34
CA VAL A 156 17.09 -12.49 0.04
C VAL A 156 16.82 -11.25 -0.82
N GLU A 157 16.54 -11.44 -2.11
CA GLU A 157 16.19 -10.34 -3.00
C GLU A 157 14.81 -9.77 -2.69
N PHE A 158 13.86 -10.64 -2.33
CA PHE A 158 12.56 -10.19 -1.87
C PHE A 158 12.63 -9.41 -0.56
N GLU A 159 13.48 -9.82 0.39
CA GLU A 159 13.72 -9.08 1.64
C GLU A 159 14.30 -7.68 1.36
N LYS A 160 15.21 -7.55 0.38
CA LYS A 160 15.70 -6.22 -0.07
C LYS A 160 14.56 -5.38 -0.65
N LEU A 161 13.67 -5.99 -1.43
CA LEU A 161 12.50 -5.32 -1.99
C LEU A 161 11.50 -4.90 -0.90
N LEU A 162 11.34 -5.69 0.16
CA LEU A 162 10.51 -5.35 1.32
C LEU A 162 11.08 -4.12 2.05
N VAL A 163 12.40 -4.04 2.24
CA VAL A 163 13.04 -2.83 2.81
C VAL A 163 12.86 -1.61 1.91
N GLU A 164 12.96 -1.78 0.59
CA GLU A 164 12.68 -0.72 -0.39
C GLU A 164 11.21 -0.24 -0.28
N PHE A 165 10.27 -1.18 -0.17
CA PHE A 165 8.85 -0.92 0.04
C PHE A 165 8.63 -0.12 1.33
N GLU A 166 9.18 -0.56 2.46
CA GLU A 166 9.02 0.11 3.75
C GLU A 166 9.50 1.57 3.68
N LYS A 167 10.64 1.81 3.03
CA LYS A 167 11.20 3.16 2.86
C LYS A 167 10.30 4.04 1.99
N ILE A 168 9.83 3.53 0.85
CA ILE A 168 8.97 4.27 -0.07
C ILE A 168 7.63 4.59 0.60
N MET A 169 7.04 3.59 1.26
CA MET A 169 5.76 3.75 1.96
C MET A 169 5.83 4.72 3.13
N ASN A 170 6.90 4.66 3.93
CA ASN A 170 7.07 5.64 5.00
C ASN A 170 7.14 7.07 4.47
N LYS A 171 7.76 7.30 3.30
CA LYS A 171 7.79 8.64 2.69
C LYS A 171 6.43 9.03 2.09
N ALA A 172 5.78 8.11 1.37
CA ALA A 172 4.47 8.35 0.76
C ALA A 172 3.40 8.69 1.82
N LEU A 173 3.33 7.89 2.89
CA LEU A 173 2.37 8.08 3.97
C LEU A 173 2.61 9.38 4.75
N THR A 174 3.84 9.92 4.81
CA THR A 174 4.09 11.15 5.60
C THR A 174 3.32 12.26 4.93
N ARG A 175 3.55 12.37 3.62
CA ARG A 175 2.90 13.39 2.83
C ARG A 175 1.38 13.19 2.77
N GLN A 176 0.92 11.96 2.62
CA GLN A 176 -0.52 11.68 2.57
C GLN A 176 -1.20 12.06 3.88
N LEU A 177 -0.62 11.70 5.03
CA LEU A 177 -1.18 12.04 6.35
C LEU A 177 -1.10 13.54 6.63
N ASP A 178 0.00 14.21 6.26
CA ASP A 178 0.15 15.67 6.39
C ASP A 178 -0.97 16.40 5.62
N VAL A 179 -1.24 15.99 4.38
CA VAL A 179 -2.31 16.62 3.59
C VAL A 179 -3.69 16.31 4.14
N HIS A 180 -3.95 15.08 4.61
CA HIS A 180 -5.20 14.80 5.31
C HIS A 180 -5.37 15.71 6.54
N GLN A 181 -4.32 15.92 7.33
CA GLN A 181 -4.36 16.81 8.48
C GLN A 181 -4.61 18.27 8.10
N MET A 182 -3.93 18.77 7.05
CA MET A 182 -4.14 20.13 6.55
C MET A 182 -5.58 20.33 6.05
N LEU A 183 -6.14 19.35 5.33
CA LEU A 183 -7.53 19.40 4.88
C LEU A 183 -8.51 19.37 6.05
N ASP A 184 -8.28 18.50 7.03
CA ASP A 184 -9.11 18.41 8.23
C ASP A 184 -9.09 19.77 8.99
N GLU A 185 -7.95 20.47 9.03
CA GLU A 185 -7.82 21.80 9.62
C GLU A 185 -8.55 22.89 8.82
N VAL A 186 -8.39 22.93 7.48
CA VAL A 186 -9.10 23.87 6.61
C VAL A 186 -10.62 23.72 6.74
N LEU A 187 -11.11 22.48 6.73
CA LEU A 187 -12.54 22.18 6.87
C LEU A 187 -13.07 22.53 8.27
N ARG A 188 -12.25 22.38 9.31
CA ARG A 188 -12.60 22.81 10.67
C ARG A 188 -12.73 24.32 10.79
N ILE A 189 -11.83 25.07 10.14
CA ILE A 189 -11.82 26.55 10.18
C ILE A 189 -12.92 27.14 9.29
N ASN A 190 -13.27 26.46 8.19
CA ASN A 190 -14.24 26.93 7.21
C ASN A 190 -15.43 25.96 7.06
N PRO A 191 -16.30 25.82 8.08
CA PRO A 191 -17.42 24.89 8.03
C PRO A 191 -18.43 25.21 6.93
N GLN A 192 -18.56 26.47 6.48
CA GLN A 192 -19.38 26.83 5.31
C GLN A 192 -18.95 26.11 4.02
N LEU A 193 -17.67 25.76 3.86
CA LEU A 193 -17.24 24.96 2.70
C LEU A 193 -17.93 23.58 2.71
N ILE A 194 -18.22 23.03 3.89
CA ILE A 194 -18.96 21.78 4.02
C ILE A 194 -20.43 21.99 3.60
N GLU A 195 -21.02 23.14 3.91
CA GLU A 195 -22.39 23.50 3.53
C GLU A 195 -22.51 23.75 2.02
N ASP A 196 -21.58 24.46 1.40
CA ASP A 196 -21.55 24.70 -0.05
C ASP A 196 -21.35 23.39 -0.83
N ILE A 197 -20.54 22.47 -0.30
CA ILE A 197 -20.38 21.10 -0.83
C ILE A 197 -21.67 20.26 -0.67
N ASN A 198 -22.52 20.56 0.32
CA ASN A 198 -23.75 19.81 0.58
C ASN A 198 -25.02 20.45 -0.02
N GLY A 199 -24.98 21.75 -0.32
CA GLY A 199 -26.10 22.57 -0.80
C GLY A 199 -26.20 22.68 -2.32
N GLY A 200 -25.15 22.30 -3.05
CA GLY A 200 -25.18 22.19 -4.52
C GLY A 200 -25.88 20.91 -4.99
N LYS A 201 -27.20 20.83 -4.82
CA LYS A 201 -28.07 19.93 -5.60
C LYS A 201 -28.79 20.70 -6.70
#